data_AF-A0A2T0GRF2-F1
#
_entry.id   AF-A0A2T0GRF2-F1
#
_cell.length_a   1.000
_cell.length_b   1.000
_cell.length_c   1.000
_cell.angle_alpha   90.00
_cell.angle_beta   90.00
_cell.angle_gamma   90.00
#
_symmetry.space_group_name_H-M   'P 1'
#
loop_
_entity.id
_entity.type
_entity.pdbx_description
1 polymer ?
#
loop_
_entity_poly.entity_id
_entity_poly.type
_entity_poly.pdbx_seq_one_letter_code
_entity_poly.pdbx_strand_id
1 'polypeptide(L)'
;MSERLPTTWRERGLHWHAFVTTTVTTSSRRRHHPLQAVALTPQDGAAWLTETLTSYQQQARTVRWTTPLPQGLRPPECSCPATAALAAGYPVEAVVLTPEEQFHLHLDPLTPLQCPHHQPQTHTA
;
A
#
# COMPACT_ATOMS: atom_id res chain seq x y z
N MET A 1 -9.27 -14.59 -21.00
CA MET A 1 -9.86 -14.82 -19.67
C MET A 1 -9.53 -13.61 -18.81
N SER A 2 -10.52 -12.82 -18.40
CA SER A 2 -10.27 -11.68 -17.51
C SER A 2 -10.00 -12.19 -16.10
N GLU A 3 -8.73 -12.36 -15.76
CA GLU A 3 -8.34 -12.66 -14.39
C GLU A 3 -8.73 -11.47 -13.50
N ARG A 4 -9.74 -11.66 -12.65
CA ARG A 4 -10.26 -10.60 -11.78
C ARG A 4 -9.42 -10.56 -10.51
N LEU A 5 -8.88 -9.38 -10.21
CA LEU A 5 -8.32 -9.08 -8.91
C LEU A 5 -9.35 -9.34 -7.80
N PRO A 6 -8.94 -9.75 -6.59
CA PRO A 6 -9.84 -9.89 -5.46
C PRO A 6 -10.62 -8.61 -5.16
N THR A 7 -11.88 -8.76 -4.73
CA THR A 7 -12.75 -7.64 -4.32
C THR A 7 -12.84 -7.47 -2.81
N THR A 8 -12.07 -8.26 -2.04
CA THR A 8 -12.07 -8.27 -0.57
C THR A 8 -11.86 -6.88 0.03
N TRP A 9 -11.01 -6.05 -0.59
CA TRP A 9 -10.81 -4.67 -0.14
C TRP A 9 -12.09 -3.84 -0.17
N ARG A 10 -12.89 -3.98 -1.23
CA ARG A 10 -14.12 -3.23 -1.46
C ARG A 10 -15.21 -3.70 -0.49
N GLU A 11 -15.34 -5.02 -0.33
CA GLU A 11 -16.29 -5.64 0.61
C GLU A 11 -16.06 -5.17 2.06
N ARG A 12 -14.79 -4.90 2.41
CA ARG A 12 -14.38 -4.42 3.73
C ARG A 12 -14.31 -2.90 3.85
N GLY A 13 -14.64 -2.16 2.79
CA GLY A 13 -14.55 -0.69 2.74
C GLY A 13 -13.13 -0.16 2.99
N LEU A 14 -12.10 -0.90 2.57
CA LEU A 14 -10.71 -0.53 2.81
C LEU A 14 -10.26 0.59 1.89
N HIS A 15 -9.38 1.43 2.42
CA HIS A 15 -8.49 2.33 1.69
C HIS A 15 -7.11 2.25 2.34
N TRP A 16 -6.07 2.80 1.70
CA TRP A 16 -4.69 2.67 2.16
C TRP A 16 -4.11 4.01 2.54
N HIS A 17 -3.46 4.03 3.71
CA HIS A 17 -2.66 5.15 4.15
C HIS A 17 -1.20 4.88 3.80
N ALA A 18 -0.60 5.84 3.09
CA ALA A 18 0.76 5.74 2.63
C ALA A 18 1.71 6.46 3.59
N PHE A 19 2.79 5.79 3.96
CA PHE A 19 3.80 6.31 4.87
C PHE A 19 5.21 6.04 4.34
N VAL A 20 6.12 6.97 4.63
CA VAL A 20 7.56 6.78 4.46
C VAL A 20 8.22 7.03 5.81
N THR A 21 9.01 6.07 6.27
CA THR A 21 9.75 6.17 7.54
C THR A 21 11.21 5.79 7.33
N THR A 22 12.10 6.30 8.17
CA THR A 22 13.53 5.96 8.15
C THR A 22 13.90 4.87 9.17
N THR A 23 12.90 4.43 9.95
CA THR A 23 13.03 3.37 10.95
C THR A 23 11.95 2.31 10.75
N VAL A 24 12.25 1.09 11.20
CA VAL A 24 11.29 -0.02 11.26
C VAL A 24 10.18 0.33 12.25
N THR A 25 8.94 0.17 11.81
CA THR A 25 7.75 0.51 12.59
C THR A 25 6.62 -0.48 12.32
N THR A 26 5.55 -0.41 13.10
CA THR A 26 4.35 -1.27 12.96
C THR A 26 3.18 -0.45 12.44
N SER A 27 2.21 -1.09 11.78
CA SER A 27 1.01 -0.40 11.26
C SER A 27 0.28 0.41 12.34
N SER A 28 0.21 -0.09 13.58
CA SER A 28 -0.42 0.64 14.69
C SER A 28 0.33 1.91 15.07
N ARG A 29 1.68 1.88 15.05
CA ARG A 29 2.50 3.07 15.32
C ARG A 29 2.44 4.07 14.17
N ARG A 30 2.46 3.59 12.93
CA ARG A 30 2.41 4.42 11.70
C ARG A 30 1.21 5.36 11.63
N ARG A 31 0.09 5.05 12.28
CA ARG A 31 -1.06 5.95 12.38
C ARG A 31 -0.76 7.31 13.03
N HIS A 32 0.35 7.44 13.73
CA HIS A 32 0.81 8.69 14.34
C HIS A 32 1.95 9.37 13.56
N HIS A 33 2.39 8.77 12.44
CA HIS A 33 3.38 9.39 11.56
C HIS A 33 2.71 10.35 10.57
N PRO A 34 3.46 11.32 10.01
CA PRO A 34 2.98 12.15 8.92
C PRO A 34 2.52 11.31 7.72
N LEU A 35 1.23 11.40 7.41
CA LEU A 35 0.61 10.74 6.27
C LEU A 35 1.13 11.35 4.97
N GLN A 36 1.56 10.51 4.03
CA GLN A 36 2.09 10.96 2.74
C GLN A 36 0.99 11.04 1.67
N ALA A 37 0.11 10.03 1.64
CA ALA A 37 -1.01 9.98 0.71
C ALA A 37 -2.11 9.05 1.24
N VAL A 38 -3.30 9.19 0.66
CA VAL A 38 -4.41 8.24 0.81
C VAL A 38 -4.73 7.67 -0.56
N ALA A 39 -4.71 6.34 -0.67
CA ALA A 39 -5.13 5.63 -1.87
C ALA A 39 -6.50 5.00 -1.63
N LEU A 40 -7.47 5.34 -2.48
CA LEU A 40 -8.85 4.83 -2.38
C LEU A 40 -9.05 3.53 -3.16
N THR A 41 -8.10 3.20 -4.03
CA THR A 41 -8.12 1.96 -4.81
C THR A 41 -6.77 1.23 -4.76
N PRO A 42 -6.74 -0.09 -5.00
CA PRO A 42 -5.50 -0.84 -5.16
C PRO A 42 -4.58 -0.29 -6.25
N GLN A 43 -5.15 0.26 -7.32
CA GLN A 43 -4.41 0.86 -8.43
C GLN A 43 -3.71 2.14 -7.99
N ASP A 44 -4.42 3.02 -7.27
CA ASP A 44 -3.83 4.27 -6.76
C ASP A 44 -2.70 3.99 -5.77
N GLY A 45 -2.88 2.97 -4.90
CA GLY A 45 -1.83 2.57 -3.96
C GLY A 45 -0.59 2.04 -4.67
N ALA A 46 -0.78 1.20 -5.70
CA ALA A 46 0.33 0.72 -6.52
C ALA A 46 1.01 1.85 -7.30
N ALA A 47 0.25 2.80 -7.86
CA ALA A 47 0.78 3.96 -8.56
C ALA A 47 1.61 4.84 -7.63
N TRP A 48 1.09 5.19 -6.45
CA TRP A 48 1.84 5.94 -5.43
C TRP A 48 3.16 5.26 -5.10
N LEU A 49 3.14 3.93 -4.93
CA LEU A 49 4.34 3.18 -4.61
C LEU A 49 5.35 3.20 -5.76
N THR A 50 4.91 3.00 -7.00
CA THR A 50 5.77 3.09 -8.18
C THR A 50 6.37 4.49 -8.33
N GLU A 51 5.57 5.54 -8.22
CA GLU A 51 6.04 6.94 -8.30
C GLU A 51 7.03 7.26 -7.18
N THR A 52 6.73 6.86 -5.95
CA THR A 52 7.62 7.06 -4.80
C THR A 52 8.94 6.33 -4.99
N LEU A 53 8.92 5.06 -5.42
CA LEU A 53 10.12 4.29 -5.72
C LEU A 53 10.92 4.93 -6.88
N THR A 54 10.25 5.41 -7.92
CA THR A 54 10.89 6.13 -9.04
C THR A 54 11.52 7.44 -8.57
N SER A 55 10.92 8.16 -7.63
CA SER A 55 11.53 9.37 -7.06
C SER A 55 12.87 9.07 -6.38
N TYR A 56 13.02 7.87 -5.81
CA TYR A 56 14.28 7.40 -5.24
C TYR A 56 15.24 6.81 -6.27
N GLN A 57 14.84 6.50 -7.52
CA GLN A 57 15.71 5.77 -8.48
C GLN A 57 17.03 6.47 -8.82
N GLN A 58 17.13 7.79 -8.65
CA GLN A 58 18.40 8.51 -8.83
C GLN A 58 19.41 8.22 -7.70
N GLN A 59 18.96 7.66 -6.57
CA GLN A 59 19.74 7.40 -5.35
C GLN A 59 19.59 5.96 -4.82
N ALA A 60 18.59 5.21 -5.28
CA ALA A 60 18.25 3.90 -4.76
C ALA A 60 19.21 2.83 -5.32
N ARG A 61 19.89 2.14 -4.41
CA ARG A 61 20.75 1.00 -4.74
C ARG A 61 19.95 -0.31 -4.85
N THR A 62 18.91 -0.45 -4.01
CA THR A 62 18.11 -1.67 -3.93
C THR A 62 16.67 -1.37 -3.48
N VAL A 63 15.70 -2.03 -4.09
CA VAL A 63 14.30 -2.10 -3.64
C VAL A 63 13.98 -3.52 -3.19
N ARG A 64 13.45 -3.69 -1.97
CA ARG A 64 13.02 -5.00 -1.45
C ARG A 64 11.54 -4.97 -1.08
N TRP A 65 10.80 -5.94 -1.61
CA TRP A 65 9.39 -6.16 -1.28
C TRP A 65 9.29 -7.12 -0.10
N THR A 66 8.63 -6.69 0.99
CA THR A 66 8.46 -7.52 2.20
C THR A 66 7.01 -7.96 2.42
N THR A 67 6.12 -7.61 1.49
CA THR A 67 4.70 -7.93 1.57
C THR A 67 4.48 -9.45 1.48
N PRO A 68 3.97 -10.10 2.53
CA PRO A 68 3.59 -11.50 2.44
C PRO A 68 2.29 -11.59 1.63
N LEU A 69 2.39 -12.05 0.37
CA LEU A 69 1.21 -12.49 -0.35
C LEU A 69 0.68 -13.76 0.34
N PRO A 70 -0.61 -13.85 0.67
CA PRO A 70 -1.15 -15.08 1.26
C PRO A 70 -0.98 -16.25 0.29
N GLN A 71 -0.73 -17.44 0.84
CA GLN A 71 -0.58 -18.66 0.05
C GLN A 71 -1.82 -18.86 -0.84
N GLY A 72 -1.58 -19.08 -2.14
CA GLY A 72 -2.64 -19.27 -3.14
C GLY A 72 -3.01 -18.01 -3.93
N LEU A 73 -2.61 -16.82 -3.48
CA LEU A 73 -2.76 -15.58 -4.26
C LEU A 73 -1.57 -15.46 -5.22
N ARG A 74 -1.67 -16.13 -6.36
CA ARG A 74 -0.84 -15.79 -7.52
C ARG A 74 -1.43 -14.52 -8.13
N PRO A 75 -0.66 -13.41 -8.22
CA PRO A 75 -1.06 -12.31 -9.07
C PRO A 75 -1.33 -12.90 -10.46
N PRO A 76 -2.41 -12.49 -11.13
CA PRO A 76 -2.55 -12.81 -12.54
C PRO A 76 -1.30 -12.36 -13.30
N GLU A 77 -0.95 -13.03 -14.39
CA GLU A 77 0.37 -12.90 -15.03
C GLU A 77 0.68 -11.44 -15.45
N CYS A 78 -0.35 -10.61 -15.59
CA CYS A 78 -0.27 -9.18 -15.93
C CYS A 78 -0.47 -8.21 -14.75
N SER A 79 -0.68 -8.67 -13.52
CA SER A 79 -0.88 -7.78 -12.35
C SER A 79 0.39 -7.56 -11.56
N CYS A 80 0.67 -6.30 -11.25
CA CYS A 80 1.67 -5.93 -10.26
C CYS A 80 1.39 -6.64 -8.92
N PRO A 81 2.40 -7.25 -8.26
CA PRO A 81 2.24 -7.90 -6.95
C PRO A 81 1.66 -6.97 -5.89
N ALA A 82 2.00 -5.67 -5.92
CA ALA A 82 1.45 -4.67 -5.03
C ALA A 82 -0.06 -4.50 -5.26
N THR A 83 -0.51 -4.35 -6.50
CA THR A 83 -1.95 -4.23 -6.82
C THR A 83 -2.73 -5.46 -6.37
N ALA A 84 -2.18 -6.67 -6.54
CA ALA A 84 -2.82 -7.90 -6.09
C ALA A 84 -2.92 -7.98 -4.56
N ALA A 85 -1.86 -7.61 -3.83
CA ALA A 85 -1.86 -7.56 -2.36
C ALA A 85 -2.88 -6.55 -1.83
N LEU A 86 -2.89 -5.33 -2.40
CA LEU A 86 -3.84 -4.28 -2.05
C LEU A 86 -5.28 -4.73 -2.37
N ALA A 87 -5.54 -5.31 -3.54
CA ALA A 87 -6.86 -5.82 -3.88
C ALA A 87 -7.35 -6.92 -2.92
N ALA A 88 -6.44 -7.75 -2.43
CA ALA A 88 -6.73 -8.74 -1.40
C ALA A 88 -6.87 -8.13 0.03
N GLY A 89 -6.65 -6.82 0.19
CA GLY A 89 -6.80 -6.11 1.46
C GLY A 89 -5.61 -6.25 2.41
N TYR A 90 -4.44 -6.62 1.88
CA TYR A 90 -3.21 -6.73 2.66
C TYR A 90 -2.43 -5.42 2.67
N PRO A 91 -1.62 -5.18 3.72
CA PRO A 91 -0.64 -4.10 3.68
C PRO A 91 0.42 -4.38 2.63
N VAL A 92 0.96 -3.32 2.04
CA VAL A 92 2.15 -3.40 1.20
C VAL A 92 3.30 -2.69 1.88
N GLU A 93 4.45 -3.36 1.89
CA GLU A 93 5.69 -2.84 2.45
C GLU A 93 6.84 -3.00 1.45
N ALA A 94 7.65 -1.94 1.34
CA ALA A 94 8.87 -1.93 0.55
C ALA A 94 9.99 -1.20 1.31
N VAL A 95 11.23 -1.60 1.05
CA VAL A 95 12.42 -0.95 1.60
C VAL A 95 13.28 -0.43 0.46
N VAL A 96 13.68 0.83 0.56
CA VAL A 96 14.63 1.49 -0.35
C VAL A 96 15.92 1.73 0.41
N LEU A 97 17.03 1.24 -0.14
CA LEU A 97 18.36 1.51 0.38
C LEU A 97 19.04 2.56 -0.50
N THR A 98 19.36 3.71 0.09
CA THR A 98 20.22 4.75 -0.52
C THR A 98 21.63 4.65 0.09
N PRO A 99 22.66 5.29 -0.50
CA PRO A 99 23.98 5.33 0.12
C PRO A 99 23.98 5.94 1.52
N GLU A 100 23.10 6.91 1.77
CA GLU A 100 23.07 7.71 3.00
C GLU A 100 22.09 7.13 4.04
N GLU A 101 20.94 6.62 3.59
CA GLU A 101 19.84 6.24 4.47
C GLU A 101 19.00 5.07 3.93
N GLN A 102 18.27 4.43 4.84
CA GLN A 102 17.28 3.41 4.54
C GLN A 102 15.87 3.97 4.74
N PHE A 103 15.02 3.83 3.72
CA PHE A 103 13.62 4.24 3.76
C PHE A 103 12.70 3.01 3.73
N HIS A 104 11.68 3.04 4.55
CA HIS A 104 10.60 2.07 4.63
C HIS A 104 9.32 2.70 4.11
N LEU A 105 8.79 2.15 3.02
CA LEU A 105 7.54 2.57 2.41
C LEU A 105 6.44 1.60 2.84
N HIS A 106 5.32 2.16 3.26
CA HIS A 106 4.20 1.39 3.78
C HIS A 106 2.88 1.88 3.18
N LEU A 107 2.02 0.95 2.78
CA LEU A 107 0.61 1.15 2.49
C LEU A 107 -0.18 0.29 3.46
N ASP A 108 -0.69 0.90 4.53
CA ASP A 108 -1.48 0.19 5.53
C ASP A 108 -2.97 0.24 5.16
N PRO A 109 -3.69 -0.90 5.17
CA PRO A 109 -5.12 -0.92 4.94
C PRO A 109 -5.85 -0.45 6.20
N LEU A 110 -6.76 0.50 6.04
CA LEU A 110 -7.62 0.98 7.12
C LEU A 110 -9.08 0.72 6.76
N THR A 111 -9.83 0.23 7.74
CA THR A 111 -11.29 0.23 7.67
C THR A 111 -11.82 1.64 7.91
N PRO A 112 -13.10 1.93 7.57
CA PRO A 112 -13.72 3.21 7.87
C PRO A 112 -13.61 3.62 9.35
N LEU A 113 -13.76 2.65 10.26
CA LEU A 113 -13.65 2.88 11.71
C LEU A 113 -12.23 3.21 12.18
N GLN A 114 -11.21 2.78 11.42
CA GLN A 114 -9.81 3.00 11.78
C GLN A 114 -9.24 4.28 11.19
N CYS A 115 -9.91 4.86 10.20
CA CYS A 115 -9.44 6.05 9.51
C CYS A 115 -9.99 7.33 10.16
N PRO A 116 -9.12 8.19 10.70
CA PRO A 116 -9.54 9.45 11.32
C PRO A 116 -10.08 10.47 10.30
N HIS A 117 -9.85 10.25 9.01
CA HIS A 117 -10.30 11.11 7.92
C HIS A 117 -11.53 10.54 7.19
N HIS A 118 -12.03 9.38 7.59
CA HIS A 118 -13.17 8.77 6.92
C HIS A 118 -14.46 9.44 7.38
N GLN A 119 -14.86 10.50 6.67
CA GLN A 119 -16.26 10.89 6.70
C GLN A 119 -17.06 9.77 6.00
N PRO A 120 -18.15 9.25 6.60
CA PRO A 120 -19.02 8.36 5.88
C PRO A 120 -19.46 9.09 4.61
N GLN A 121 -19.10 8.55 3.44
CA GLN A 121 -19.66 9.04 2.20
C GLN A 121 -21.16 8.78 2.31
N THR A 122 -21.93 9.84 2.55
CA THR A 122 -23.38 9.80 2.38
C THR A 122 -23.63 9.43 0.93
N HIS A 123 -23.83 8.14 0.70
CA HIS A 123 -24.42 7.62 -0.52
C HIS A 123 -25.86 8.14 -0.50
N THR A 124 -26.09 9.30 -1.11
CA THR A 124 -27.45 9.70 -1.49
C THR A 124 -27.96 8.65 -2.47
N ALA A 125 -29.14 8.11 -2.12
CA ALA A 125 -29.83 7.00 -2.74
C ALA A 125 -30.07 7.15 -4.25
#